data_AF-A0A7Y7DCU4-F1
#
_entry.id   AF-A0A7Y7DCU4-F1
#
_cell.length_a   1.000
_cell.length_b   1.000
_cell.length_c   1.000
_cell.angle_alpha   90.00
_cell.angle_beta   90.00
_cell.angle_gamma   90.00
#
_symmetry.space_group_name_H-M   'P 1'
#
loop_
_entity.id
_entity.type
_entity.pdbx_description
1 polymer ?
#
loop_
_entity_poly.entity_id
_entity_poly.type
_entity_poly.pdbx_seq_one_letter_code
_entity_poly.pdbx_strand_id
1 'polypeptide(L)' 'MPDGRQIGREWVALNPTRSDRTPGSFKINLDTGLWADFATEDAGRDPVSLYAYLNGLSQREAATELLEHWGMGA' A
#
# COMPACT_ATOMS: atom_id res chain seq x y z
N MET A 1 0.34 -0.75 8.34
CA MET A 1 -0.27 -2.08 8.10
C MET A 1 0.00 -2.98 9.31
N PRO A 2 -0.77 -2.84 10.39
CA PRO A 2 -0.43 -3.46 11.68
C PRO A 2 -0.56 -4.99 11.73
N ASP A 3 -1.35 -5.63 10.86
CA ASP A 3 -1.67 -7.07 10.98
C ASP A 3 -1.15 -7.95 9.82
N GLY A 4 -0.17 -7.44 9.07
CA GLY A 4 0.46 -8.22 8.01
C GLY A 4 1.51 -9.21 8.53
N ARG A 5 1.86 -10.19 7.71
CA ARG A 5 2.98 -11.10 7.95
C ARG A 5 3.92 -11.14 6.75
N GLN A 6 5.20 -11.29 7.03
CA GLN A 6 6.19 -11.53 6.00
C GLN A 6 6.14 -13.00 5.54
N ILE A 7 6.06 -13.22 4.22
CA ILE A 7 6.18 -14.53 3.56
C ILE A 7 7.24 -14.40 2.47
N GLY A 8 8.44 -14.91 2.74
CA GLY A 8 9.58 -14.72 1.84
C GLY A 8 9.90 -13.23 1.68
N ARG A 9 9.76 -12.72 0.45
CA ARG A 9 10.03 -11.31 0.09
C ARG A 9 8.75 -10.47 0.01
N GLU A 10 7.60 -11.04 0.37
CA GLU A 10 6.31 -10.35 0.34
C GLU A 10 5.81 -10.07 1.76
N TRP A 11 5.29 -8.87 1.97
CA TRP A 11 4.41 -8.55 3.08
C TRP A 11 2.98 -8.86 2.67
N VAL A 12 2.34 -9.81 3.33
CA VAL A 12 0.98 -10.25 3.05
C VAL A 12 0.07 -9.77 4.16
N ALA A 13 -0.93 -8.96 3.82
CA ALA A 13 -1.85 -8.35 4.77
C ALA A 13 -3.31 -8.46 4.32
N LEU A 14 -4.23 -8.09 5.21
CA LEU A 14 -5.60 -7.77 4.81
C LEU A 14 -5.58 -6.47 4.03
N ASN A 15 -6.40 -6.39 2.98
CA ASN A 15 -6.61 -5.13 2.29
C ASN A 15 -7.58 -4.25 3.09
N PRO A 16 -7.14 -3.10 3.65
CA PRO A 16 -8.01 -2.24 4.46
C PRO A 16 -9.14 -1.58 3.67
N THR A 17 -9.01 -1.49 2.34
CA THR A 17 -10.03 -0.90 1.46
C THR A 17 -11.14 -1.91 1.12
N ARG A 18 -11.02 -3.15 1.60
CA ARG A 18 -11.98 -4.24 1.36
C ARG A 18 -12.48 -4.84 2.66
N SER A 19 -13.69 -5.39 2.61
CA SER A 19 -14.28 -6.17 3.69
C SER A 19 -13.75 -7.61 3.74
N ASP A 20 -12.43 -7.78 3.63
CA ASP A 20 -11.79 -9.10 3.64
C ASP A 20 -11.69 -9.65 5.07
N ARG A 21 -11.83 -10.98 5.20
CA ARG A 21 -11.77 -11.68 6.51
C ARG A 21 -10.46 -12.42 6.73
N THR A 22 -9.67 -12.62 5.68
CA THR A 22 -8.42 -13.38 5.71
C THR A 22 -7.34 -12.73 4.85
N PRO A 23 -6.10 -12.54 5.35
CA PRO A 23 -4.97 -12.08 4.54
C PRO A 23 -4.67 -13.06 3.39
N GLY A 24 -4.30 -12.55 2.22
CA GLY A 24 -3.83 -13.42 1.14
C GLY A 24 -3.62 -12.75 -0.22
N SER A 25 -4.62 -12.01 -0.69
CA SER A 25 -4.57 -11.39 -2.02
C SER A 25 -3.81 -10.07 -2.04
N PHE A 26 -3.74 -9.35 -0.93
CA PHE A 26 -3.04 -8.09 -0.84
C PHE A 26 -1.59 -8.28 -0.39
N LYS A 27 -0.67 -7.92 -1.28
CA LYS A 27 0.75 -8.19 -1.13
C LYS A 27 1.61 -7.00 -1.53
N ILE A 28 2.71 -6.83 -0.81
CA ILE A 28 3.73 -5.80 -1.08
C ILE A 28 5.08 -6.51 -1.16
N ASN A 29 5.79 -6.34 -2.27
CA ASN A 29 7.16 -6.80 -2.39
C ASN A 29 8.08 -5.88 -1.60
N LEU A 30 8.82 -6.43 -0.64
CA LEU A 30 9.66 -5.67 0.28
C LEU A 30 10.96 -5.14 -0.37
N ASP A 31 11.41 -5.71 -1.49
CA ASP A 31 12.62 -5.24 -2.18
C ASP A 31 12.31 -4.14 -3.19
N THR A 32 11.18 -4.25 -3.89
CA THR A 32 10.84 -3.37 -5.01
C THR A 32 9.81 -2.31 -4.65
N GLY A 33 9.05 -2.49 -3.56
CA GLY A 33 7.93 -1.62 -3.19
C GLY A 33 6.71 -1.77 -4.09
N LEU A 34 6.73 -2.67 -5.07
CA LEU A 34 5.56 -3.04 -5.87
C LEU A 34 4.49 -3.65 -4.96
N TRP A 35 3.24 -3.34 -5.20
CA TRP A 35 2.12 -3.93 -4.47
C TRP A 35 0.97 -4.27 -5.40
N ALA A 36 0.18 -5.26 -5.02
CA ALA A 36 -1.02 -5.64 -5.74
C ALA A 36 -2.05 -6.29 -4.80
N ASP A 37 -3.33 -6.08 -5.11
CA ASP A 37 -4.42 -6.94 -4.67
C ASP A 37 -4.82 -7.88 -5.81
N PHE A 38 -4.42 -9.15 -5.69
CA PHE A 38 -4.71 -10.18 -6.67
C PHE A 38 -6.20 -10.55 -6.80
N ALA A 39 -7.08 -9.93 -6.01
CA ALA A 39 -8.52 -10.15 -6.10
C ALA A 39 -9.32 -8.95 -6.65
N THR A 40 -8.72 -7.77 -6.85
CA THR A 40 -9.41 -6.58 -7.42
C THR A 40 -8.66 -5.91 -8.58
N GLU A 41 -7.57 -6.51 -9.08
CA GLU A 41 -6.68 -5.93 -10.10
C GLU A 41 -5.98 -4.61 -9.69
N ASP A 42 -6.23 -4.12 -8.46
CA ASP A 42 -5.54 -2.96 -7.91
C ASP A 42 -4.06 -3.26 -7.75
N ALA A 43 -3.20 -2.38 -8.25
CA ALA A 43 -1.76 -2.50 -8.11
C ALA A 43 -1.06 -1.16 -8.22
N GLY A 44 0.15 -1.09 -7.69
CA GLY A 44 0.99 0.10 -7.79
C GLY A 44 2.47 -0.23 -7.73
N ARG A 45 3.28 0.75 -8.13
CA ARG A 45 4.71 0.54 -8.38
C ARG A 45 5.63 1.19 -7.35
N ASP A 46 5.05 1.88 -6.39
CA ASP A 46 5.80 2.70 -5.44
C ASP A 46 4.99 2.93 -4.14
N PRO A 47 5.65 3.29 -3.03
CA PRO A 47 4.99 3.55 -1.75
C PRO A 47 3.99 4.72 -1.79
N VAL A 48 4.15 5.71 -2.67
CA VAL A 48 3.22 6.83 -2.80
C VAL A 48 1.90 6.34 -3.39
N SER A 49 1.93 5.48 -4.41
CA SER A 49 0.76 4.83 -4.98
C SER A 49 0.05 3.92 -3.98
N LEU A 50 0.80 3.25 -3.11
CA LEU A 50 0.24 2.46 -2.02
C LEU A 50 -0.49 3.34 -1.02
N TYR A 51 0.15 4.44 -0.58
CA TYR A 51 -0.47 5.39 0.32
C TYR A 51 -1.73 6.02 -0.29
N ALA A 52 -1.69 6.38 -1.57
CA ALA A 52 -2.82 6.90 -2.32
C ALA A 52 -4.00 5.93 -2.30
N TYR A 53 -3.74 4.66 -2.63
CA TYR A 53 -4.75 3.60 -2.61
C TYR A 53 -5.41 3.42 -1.25
N LEU A 54 -4.61 3.35 -0.19
CA LEU A 54 -5.10 3.08 1.17
C LEU A 54 -5.93 4.23 1.75
N ASN A 55 -5.70 5.46 1.29
CA ASN A 55 -6.39 6.65 1.77
C ASN A 55 -7.44 7.19 0.79
N GLY A 56 -7.62 6.55 -0.38
CA GLY A 56 -8.54 7.02 -1.41
C GLY A 56 -8.14 8.37 -2.03
N LEU A 57 -6.83 8.64 -2.10
CA LEU A 57 -6.27 9.89 -2.62
C LEU A 57 -5.79 9.73 -4.07
N SER A 58 -5.67 10.84 -4.78
CA SER A 58 -4.83 10.91 -5.98
C SER A 58 -3.35 10.78 -5.62
N GLN A 59 -2.51 10.37 -6.58
CA GLN A 59 -1.05 10.34 -6.37
C GLN A 59 -0.47 11.70 -5.95
N ARG A 60 -1.03 12.81 -6.45
CA ARG A 60 -0.55 14.16 -6.14
C ARG A 60 -0.86 14.54 -4.68
N GLU A 61 -2.07 14.24 -4.22
CA GLU A 61 -2.47 14.44 -2.83
C GLU A 61 -1.61 13.57 -1.91
N ALA A 62 -1.45 12.29 -2.23
CA ALA A 62 -0.58 11.37 -1.49
C ALA A 62 0.88 11.87 -1.41
N ALA A 63 1.45 12.35 -2.51
CA ALA A 63 2.79 12.91 -2.51
C ALA A 63 2.89 14.15 -1.62
N THR A 64 1.89 15.03 -1.66
CA THR A 64 1.84 16.25 -0.85
C THR A 64 1.76 15.92 0.64
N GLU A 65 0.82 15.05 1.03
CA GLU A 65 0.68 14.63 2.42
C GLU A 65 1.93 13.94 2.97
N LEU A 66 2.58 13.08 2.16
CA LEU A 66 3.82 12.41 2.56
C LEU A 66 4.97 13.41 2.76
N LEU A 67 5.08 14.43 1.89
CA LEU A 67 6.08 15.50 2.06
C LEU A 67 5.83 16.29 3.34
N GLU A 68 4.58 16.64 3.64
CA GLU A 68 4.19 17.33 4.88
C GLU A 68 4.49 16.47 6.12
N HIS A 69 4.08 15.19 6.10
CA HIS A 69 4.31 14.24 7.20
C HIS A 69 5.79 14.02 7.50
N TRP A 70 6.67 14.10 6.49
CA TRP A 70 8.12 13.94 6.67
C TRP A 70 8.86 15.25 6.90
N GLY A 71 8.15 16.38 7.01
CA GLY A 71 8.77 17.70 7.19
C GLY A 71 9.63 18.12 5.99
N MET A 72 9.34 17.58 4.80
CA MET A 72 10.02 17.87 3.53
C MET A 72 9.20 18.81 2.64
N GLY A 73 8.05 19.29 3.10
CA GLY A 73 7.30 20.37 2.47
C GLY A 73 8.00 21.72 2.68
N ALA A 74 8.24 22.45 1.59
CA ALA A 74 8.86 23.77 1.58
C ALA A 74 7.93 24.88 2.11
#